data_AF-A0A422MEG7-F1
#
_entry.id   AF-A0A422MEG7-F1
#
_cell.length_a   1.000
_cell.length_b   1.000
_cell.length_c   1.000
_cell.angle_alpha   90.00
_cell.angle_beta   90.00
_cell.angle_gamma   90.00
#
_symmetry.space_group_name_H-M   'P 1'
#
loop_
_entity.id
_entity.type
_entity.pdbx_description
1 polymer ?
#
loop_
_entity_poly.entity_id
_entity_poly.type
_entity_poly.pdbx_seq_one_letter_code
_entity_poly.pdbx_strand_id
1 'polypeptide(L)'
;MKCLNVIVFKRPLDTDVEVYKPFDSLLKEQLVFGRIYNNAIGTATILAEKNTRMMNDLSNMYKAFDLTQLEDNTIDKVNNGIFTRYLLDKHVGFSFGNTKQRLKNGALILPKQYFEVPAMWFETGTFATHHVAGSWQDKKQESNNESKGLKSGVKGLIRSAFPVAIARYENLKGGQSNSIAKEFGPKAPQ
;
A
#
# COMPACT_ATOMS: atom_id res chain seq x y z
N MET A 1 -23.07 21.85 0.66
CA MET A 1 -21.81 21.33 1.23
C MET A 1 -22.10 19.97 1.86
N LYS A 2 -21.68 18.86 1.25
CA LYS A 2 -21.74 17.55 1.92
C LYS A 2 -20.53 17.48 2.85
N CYS A 3 -20.73 17.73 4.14
CA CYS A 3 -19.74 17.37 5.14
C CYS A 3 -19.65 15.85 5.15
N LEU A 4 -18.58 15.28 4.58
CA LEU A 4 -18.26 13.88 4.82
C LEU A 4 -17.98 13.75 6.31
N ASN A 5 -18.90 13.10 7.03
CA ASN A 5 -18.60 12.50 8.31
C ASN A 5 -17.64 11.35 8.05
N VAL A 6 -16.34 11.66 7.99
CA VAL A 6 -15.26 10.69 8.01
C VAL A 6 -15.37 9.94 9.34
N ILE A 7 -15.93 8.73 9.31
CA ILE A 7 -15.88 7.76 10.41
C ILE A 7 -15.09 6.59 9.82
N VAL A 8 -13.76 6.58 9.91
CA VAL A 8 -12.89 6.19 11.05
C VAL A 8 -12.92 4.67 11.30
N PHE A 9 -12.14 3.92 10.50
CA PHE A 9 -11.13 3.07 11.15
C PHE A 9 -10.14 4.05 11.79
N LYS A 10 -9.73 3.81 13.05
CA LYS A 10 -9.18 4.83 13.96
C LYS A 10 -7.96 5.64 13.46
N ARG A 11 -7.32 5.27 12.35
CA ARG A 11 -6.37 6.08 11.56
C ARG A 11 -6.41 5.61 10.09
N PRO A 12 -7.00 6.35 9.13
CA PRO A 12 -6.97 6.00 7.70
C PRO A 12 -5.64 6.36 7.01
N LEU A 13 -4.72 6.93 7.78
CA LEU A 13 -3.39 7.33 7.39
C LEU A 13 -2.40 6.70 8.37
N ASP A 14 -1.41 5.98 7.85
CA ASP A 14 -0.34 5.47 8.71
C ASP A 14 0.46 6.65 9.30
N THR A 15 1.05 6.43 10.48
CA THR A 15 1.77 7.48 11.22
C THR A 15 3.06 7.95 10.56
N ASP A 16 3.53 7.20 9.57
CA ASP A 16 4.74 7.42 8.78
C ASP A 16 4.42 7.81 7.32
N VAL A 17 3.22 8.34 7.07
CA VAL A 17 2.89 9.01 5.81
C VAL A 17 3.14 10.51 5.92
N GLU A 18 3.98 11.02 5.03
CA GLU A 18 4.26 12.45 4.89
C GLU A 18 3.38 13.06 3.80
N VAL A 19 2.54 14.03 4.16
CA VAL A 19 1.59 14.68 3.24
C VAL A 19 2.14 16.01 2.78
N TYR A 20 2.27 16.18 1.46
CA TYR A 20 2.77 17.41 0.83
C TYR A 20 1.67 18.30 0.25
N LYS A 21 0.48 17.72 -0.04
CA LYS A 21 -0.65 18.44 -0.65
C LYS A 21 -1.99 17.98 -0.05
N PRO A 22 -2.98 18.89 0.03
CA PRO A 22 -4.31 18.54 0.51
C PRO A 22 -5.00 17.54 -0.43
N PHE A 23 -5.83 16.68 0.14
CA PHE A 23 -6.56 15.65 -0.61
C PHE A 23 -7.88 16.15 -1.22
N ASP A 24 -8.15 17.46 -1.16
CA ASP A 24 -9.44 18.07 -1.52
C ASP A 24 -9.98 17.64 -2.88
N SER A 25 -9.10 17.54 -3.88
CA SER A 25 -9.46 17.11 -5.24
C SER A 25 -9.99 15.66 -5.34
N LEU A 26 -9.75 14.85 -4.30
CA LEU A 26 -10.19 13.47 -4.18
C LEU A 26 -11.46 13.31 -3.33
N LEU A 27 -11.93 14.36 -2.64
CA LEU A 27 -13.10 14.28 -1.75
C LEU A 27 -14.42 14.03 -2.48
N LYS A 28 -14.45 14.20 -3.81
CA LYS A 28 -15.60 13.84 -4.66
C LYS A 28 -15.73 12.34 -4.90
N GLU A 29 -14.68 11.57 -4.58
CA GLU A 29 -14.62 10.13 -4.81
C GLU A 29 -15.14 9.37 -3.58
N GLN A 30 -15.93 8.33 -3.79
CA GLN A 30 -16.50 7.54 -2.68
C GLN A 30 -15.47 6.62 -2.01
N LEU A 31 -14.47 6.18 -2.78
CA LEU A 31 -13.45 5.27 -2.31
C LEU A 31 -12.18 5.43 -3.15
N VAL A 32 -11.04 5.67 -2.52
CA VAL A 32 -9.74 5.88 -3.16
C VAL A 32 -8.67 5.09 -2.44
N PHE A 33 -7.84 4.41 -3.23
CA PHE A 33 -6.63 3.74 -2.79
C PHE A 33 -5.43 4.17 -3.61
N GLY A 34 -4.25 4.08 -3.02
CA GLY A 34 -2.98 4.03 -3.75
C GLY A 34 -2.62 2.61 -4.14
N ARG A 35 -1.67 2.46 -5.05
CA ARG A 35 -0.94 1.21 -5.25
C ARG A 35 0.30 1.22 -4.37
N ILE A 36 0.50 0.18 -3.56
CA ILE A 36 1.81 -0.01 -2.92
C ILE A 36 2.79 -0.64 -3.90
N TYR A 37 2.33 -1.56 -4.75
CA TYR A 37 3.11 -2.20 -5.80
C TYR A 37 2.30 -2.26 -7.09
N ASN A 38 2.93 -2.61 -8.21
CA ASN A 38 2.20 -2.75 -9.47
C ASN A 38 1.10 -3.84 -9.37
N ASN A 39 1.27 -4.85 -8.52
CA ASN A 39 0.33 -5.94 -8.34
C ASN A 39 -0.59 -5.80 -7.12
N ALA A 40 -0.41 -4.78 -6.26
CA ALA A 40 -1.14 -4.69 -4.99
C ALA A 40 -1.54 -3.25 -4.63
N ILE A 41 -2.69 -3.11 -3.97
CA ILE A 41 -3.14 -1.83 -3.42
C ILE A 41 -2.51 -1.56 -2.06
N GLY A 42 -2.26 -0.28 -1.79
CA GLY A 42 -1.75 0.22 -0.52
C GLY A 42 -2.87 0.53 0.45
N THR A 43 -2.61 0.31 1.73
CA THR A 43 -3.54 0.55 2.84
C THR A 43 -3.05 1.61 3.81
N ALA A 44 -1.87 2.20 3.57
CA ALA A 44 -1.32 3.29 4.37
C ALA A 44 -2.07 4.61 4.19
N THR A 45 -2.79 4.77 3.08
CA THR A 45 -3.69 5.90 2.82
C THR A 45 -4.97 5.40 2.16
N ILE A 46 -6.08 5.48 2.89
CA ILE A 46 -7.41 5.09 2.40
C ILE A 46 -8.36 6.27 2.55
N LEU A 47 -8.94 6.73 1.45
CA LEU A 47 -10.01 7.72 1.48
C LEU A 47 -11.30 7.00 1.18
N ALA A 48 -12.26 7.02 2.10
CA ALA A 48 -13.52 6.31 1.93
C ALA A 48 -14.67 7.10 2.53
N GLU A 49 -15.79 7.15 1.81
CA GLU A 49 -17.08 7.51 2.37
C GLU A 49 -17.48 6.46 3.41
N LYS A 50 -18.17 6.92 4.47
CA LYS A 50 -18.65 6.03 5.52
C LYS A 50 -19.55 4.94 4.93
N ASN A 51 -19.42 3.71 5.45
CA ASN A 51 -20.27 2.57 5.10
C ASN A 51 -20.24 2.17 3.61
N THR A 52 -19.15 2.42 2.88
CA THR A 52 -19.01 1.83 1.54
C THR A 52 -19.09 0.31 1.60
N ARG A 53 -19.68 -0.30 0.56
CA ARG A 53 -19.88 -1.76 0.51
C ARG A 53 -18.57 -2.53 0.72
N MET A 54 -17.50 -2.11 0.06
CA MET A 54 -16.18 -2.74 0.20
C MET A 54 -15.65 -2.69 1.63
N MET A 55 -15.78 -1.55 2.32
CA MET A 55 -15.29 -1.42 3.71
C MET A 55 -16.13 -2.23 4.69
N ASN A 56 -17.43 -2.35 4.46
CA ASN A 56 -18.30 -3.21 5.27
C ASN A 56 -17.98 -4.69 5.04
N ASP A 57 -17.82 -5.13 3.79
CA ASP A 57 -17.45 -6.50 3.46
C ASP A 57 -16.11 -6.86 4.11
N LEU A 58 -15.09 -6.01 3.96
CA LEU A 58 -13.79 -6.19 4.60
C LEU A 58 -13.90 -6.21 6.13
N SER A 59 -14.66 -5.30 6.74
CA SER A 59 -14.88 -5.30 8.20
C SER A 59 -15.51 -6.60 8.69
N ASN A 60 -16.46 -7.16 7.93
CA ASN A 60 -17.08 -8.44 8.26
C ASN A 60 -16.10 -9.60 8.07
N MET A 61 -15.25 -9.59 7.05
CA MET A 61 -14.17 -10.57 6.87
C MET A 61 -13.22 -10.57 8.08
N TYR A 62 -12.76 -9.40 8.52
CA TYR A 62 -11.86 -9.30 9.68
C TYR A 62 -12.52 -9.81 10.98
N LYS A 63 -13.82 -9.60 11.17
CA LYS A 63 -14.56 -10.14 12.34
C LYS A 63 -14.72 -11.65 12.30
N ALA A 64 -14.65 -12.25 11.12
CA ALA A 64 -14.78 -13.69 10.92
C ALA A 64 -13.45 -14.44 11.05
N PHE A 65 -12.30 -13.74 11.04
CA PHE A 65 -11.01 -14.38 11.28
C PHE A 65 -10.94 -14.94 12.69
N ASP A 66 -10.70 -16.24 12.78
CA ASP A 66 -10.38 -16.88 14.05
C ASP A 66 -8.88 -16.74 14.37
N LEU A 67 -8.52 -16.93 15.64
CA LEU A 67 -7.12 -16.79 16.08
C LEU A 67 -6.21 -17.84 15.41
N THR A 68 -6.73 -19.04 15.14
CA THR A 68 -5.95 -20.13 14.52
C THR A 68 -5.56 -19.82 13.07
N GLN A 69 -6.44 -19.14 12.33
CA GLN A 69 -6.22 -18.65 10.97
C GLN A 69 -5.21 -17.49 10.93
N LEU A 70 -5.15 -16.68 11.98
CA LEU A 70 -4.16 -15.59 12.09
C LEU A 70 -2.75 -16.12 12.39
N GLU A 71 -2.65 -17.29 13.02
CA GLU A 71 -1.38 -17.99 13.27
C GLU A 71 -0.88 -18.74 12.02
N ASP A 72 -1.81 -19.25 11.20
CA ASP A 72 -1.50 -19.92 9.94
C ASP A 72 -0.94 -18.95 8.88
N ASN A 73 -0.16 -19.49 7.94
CA ASN A 73 0.42 -18.76 6.82
C ASN A 73 -0.50 -18.71 5.59
N THR A 74 -1.73 -19.22 5.72
CA THR A 74 -2.76 -19.21 4.66
C THR A 74 -3.43 -17.85 4.48
N ILE A 75 -3.41 -16.99 5.51
CA ILE A 75 -3.94 -15.62 5.44
C ILE A 75 -2.78 -14.62 5.39
N ASP A 76 -2.95 -13.56 4.58
CA ASP A 76 -1.98 -12.46 4.61
C ASP A 76 -1.94 -11.80 5.97
N LYS A 77 -0.74 -11.68 6.52
CA LYS A 77 -0.50 -10.95 7.77
C LYS A 77 -0.47 -9.42 7.56
N VAL A 78 -0.56 -8.96 6.31
CA VAL A 78 -0.52 -7.54 5.94
C VAL A 78 -1.76 -7.17 5.14
N ASN A 79 -2.44 -6.09 5.53
CA ASN A 79 -3.71 -5.64 4.95
C ASN A 79 -3.67 -5.43 3.43
N ASN A 80 -2.53 -5.01 2.87
CA ASN A 80 -2.36 -4.84 1.43
C ASN A 80 -2.72 -6.11 0.64
N GLY A 81 -2.35 -7.29 1.16
CA GLY A 81 -2.66 -8.57 0.54
C GLY A 81 -4.16 -8.89 0.61
N ILE A 82 -4.74 -8.77 1.80
CA ILE A 82 -6.18 -9.01 2.06
C ILE A 82 -7.05 -8.14 1.15
N PHE A 83 -6.77 -6.84 1.11
CA PHE A 83 -7.51 -5.88 0.30
C PHE A 83 -7.34 -6.14 -1.20
N THR A 84 -6.14 -6.53 -1.63
CA THR A 84 -5.88 -6.87 -3.04
C THR A 84 -6.65 -8.13 -3.45
N ARG A 85 -6.61 -9.20 -2.64
CA ARG A 85 -7.37 -10.43 -2.90
C ARG A 85 -8.87 -10.17 -2.95
N TYR A 86 -9.40 -9.36 -2.03
CA TYR A 86 -10.79 -8.93 -2.09
C TYR A 86 -11.18 -8.30 -3.44
N LEU A 87 -10.33 -7.42 -4.00
CA LEU A 87 -10.61 -6.80 -5.30
C LEU A 87 -10.57 -7.81 -6.47
N LEU A 88 -9.66 -8.79 -6.39
CA LEU A 88 -9.57 -9.88 -7.36
C LEU A 88 -10.80 -10.78 -7.28
N ASP A 89 -11.15 -11.25 -6.09
CA ASP A 89 -12.27 -12.18 -5.84
C ASP A 89 -13.63 -11.59 -6.23
N LYS A 90 -13.82 -10.27 -6.05
CA LYS A 90 -15.05 -9.59 -6.43
C LYS A 90 -15.15 -9.31 -7.93
N HIS A 91 -14.11 -9.62 -8.73
CA HIS A 91 -14.02 -9.39 -10.17
C HIS A 91 -14.47 -7.98 -10.60
N VAL A 92 -14.11 -6.96 -9.79
CA VAL A 92 -14.50 -5.55 -10.03
C VAL A 92 -13.64 -4.88 -11.09
N GLY A 93 -12.84 -5.66 -11.83
CA GLY A 93 -11.97 -5.21 -12.91
C GLY A 93 -10.66 -4.60 -12.43
N PHE A 94 -10.12 -5.04 -11.28
CA PHE A 94 -8.78 -4.66 -10.83
C PHE A 94 -7.73 -5.34 -11.69
N SER A 95 -6.71 -4.60 -12.11
CA SER A 95 -5.61 -5.12 -12.92
C SER A 95 -4.26 -4.67 -12.39
N PHE A 96 -3.23 -5.46 -12.68
CA PHE A 96 -1.87 -5.12 -12.30
C PHE A 96 -1.31 -4.05 -13.25
N GLY A 97 -0.45 -3.18 -12.73
CA GLY A 97 0.11 -2.03 -13.42
C GLY A 97 0.28 -0.84 -12.48
N ASN A 98 0.67 0.31 -13.02
CA ASN A 98 0.81 1.55 -12.25
C ASN A 98 0.01 2.72 -12.84
N THR A 99 -1.08 2.41 -13.54
CA THR A 99 -1.96 3.40 -14.13
C THR A 99 -3.14 3.69 -13.21
N LYS A 100 -3.72 4.88 -13.36
CA LYS A 100 -4.97 5.24 -12.71
C LYS A 100 -6.09 4.33 -13.22
N GLN A 101 -6.87 3.78 -12.31
CA GLN A 101 -7.91 2.81 -12.65
C GLN A 101 -9.21 3.09 -11.88
N ARG A 102 -10.34 3.05 -12.58
CA ARG A 102 -11.67 3.10 -11.98
C ARG A 102 -12.27 1.70 -12.00
N LEU A 103 -12.66 1.19 -10.84
CA LEU A 103 -13.24 -0.15 -10.69
C LEU A 103 -14.76 -0.11 -10.78
N LYS A 104 -15.37 -1.26 -11.08
CA LYS A 104 -16.84 -1.42 -11.20
C LYS A 104 -17.58 -1.09 -9.90
N ASN A 105 -16.93 -1.24 -8.76
CA ASN A 105 -17.48 -0.87 -7.44
C ASN A 105 -17.33 0.63 -7.11
N GLY A 106 -16.91 1.47 -8.06
CA GLY A 106 -16.73 2.90 -7.90
C GLY A 106 -15.37 3.33 -7.34
N ALA A 107 -14.56 2.38 -6.84
CA ALA A 107 -13.25 2.67 -6.28
C ALA A 107 -12.29 3.26 -7.32
N LEU A 108 -11.56 4.29 -6.91
CA LEU A 108 -10.49 4.89 -7.68
C LEU A 108 -9.13 4.40 -7.16
N ILE A 109 -8.36 3.74 -8.02
CA ILE A 109 -7.01 3.29 -7.73
C ILE A 109 -6.02 4.25 -8.39
N LEU A 110 -5.14 4.85 -7.59
CA LEU A 110 -4.14 5.80 -8.02
C LEU A 110 -2.75 5.12 -8.18
N PRO A 111 -1.90 5.63 -9.09
CA PRO A 111 -0.51 5.20 -9.20
C PRO A 111 0.25 5.33 -7.88
N LYS A 112 1.26 4.48 -7.66
CA LYS A 112 2.02 4.44 -6.40
C LYS A 112 2.67 5.76 -5.99
N GLN A 113 3.07 6.60 -6.96
CA GLN A 113 3.68 7.90 -6.69
C GLN A 113 2.70 8.96 -6.14
N TYR A 114 1.41 8.62 -6.00
CA TYR A 114 0.42 9.53 -5.42
C TYR A 114 0.46 9.52 -3.89
N PHE A 115 0.71 8.35 -3.28
CA PHE A 115 0.68 8.15 -1.82
C PHE A 115 1.85 7.35 -1.24
N GLU A 116 2.49 6.48 -2.03
CA GLU A 116 3.37 5.43 -1.50
C GLU A 116 4.84 5.70 -1.77
N VAL A 117 5.23 5.98 -3.02
CA VAL A 117 6.63 6.23 -3.39
C VAL A 117 6.88 7.70 -3.71
N PRO A 118 8.09 8.22 -3.46
CA PRO A 118 8.44 9.57 -3.87
C PRO A 118 8.33 9.72 -5.40
N ALA A 119 7.75 10.83 -5.83
CA ALA A 119 7.66 11.19 -7.24
C ALA A 119 9.02 11.62 -7.81
N MET A 120 9.20 11.35 -9.10
CA MET A 120 10.28 11.97 -9.86
C MET A 120 9.89 13.39 -10.25
N TRP A 121 10.89 14.22 -10.56
CA TRP A 121 10.71 15.61 -10.98
C TRP A 121 9.76 15.84 -12.17
N PHE A 122 9.58 14.84 -13.03
CA PHE A 122 8.66 14.89 -14.18
C PHE A 122 7.25 14.36 -13.88
N GLU A 123 7.00 13.82 -12.68
CA GLU A 123 5.70 13.27 -12.31
C GLU A 123 4.84 14.29 -11.57
N THR A 124 3.54 14.22 -11.80
CA THR A 124 2.55 15.12 -11.19
C THR A 124 1.55 14.34 -10.36
N GLY A 125 0.88 15.03 -9.43
CA GLY A 125 -0.24 14.47 -8.67
C GLY A 125 0.15 13.76 -7.36
N THR A 126 1.40 13.88 -6.92
CA THR A 126 1.80 13.40 -5.58
C THR A 126 1.13 14.20 -4.50
N PHE A 127 0.46 13.49 -3.61
CA PHE A 127 -0.16 14.04 -2.41
C PHE A 127 0.64 13.70 -1.17
N ALA A 128 1.20 12.49 -1.10
CA ALA A 128 1.92 11.99 0.05
C ALA A 128 2.99 10.96 -0.36
N THR A 129 3.87 10.62 0.58
CA THR A 129 4.81 9.50 0.48
C THR A 129 4.78 8.71 1.79
N HIS A 130 4.81 7.38 1.68
CA HIS A 130 4.79 6.47 2.81
C HIS A 130 6.24 6.03 3.10
N HIS A 131 6.72 6.27 4.31
CA HIS A 131 8.10 5.97 4.70
C HIS A 131 8.34 4.50 5.03
N VAL A 132 7.28 3.68 5.13
CA VAL A 132 7.33 2.23 5.36
C VAL A 132 8.26 1.87 6.53
N ALA A 133 8.12 2.59 7.65
CA ALA A 133 9.00 2.48 8.80
C ALA A 133 8.93 1.07 9.44
N GLY A 134 7.81 0.36 9.25
CA GLY A 134 7.66 -1.03 9.67
C GLY A 134 7.86 -1.23 11.17
N SER A 135 7.63 -0.19 11.99
CA SER A 135 7.97 -0.13 13.41
C SER A 135 7.29 -1.19 14.28
N TRP A 136 6.29 -1.87 13.73
CA TRP A 136 5.50 -2.93 14.38
C TRP A 136 6.08 -4.33 14.14
N GLN A 137 7.03 -4.49 13.23
CA GLN A 137 7.70 -5.79 13.06
C GLN A 137 8.66 -5.99 14.23
N ASP A 138 8.62 -7.16 14.85
CA ASP A 138 9.65 -7.56 15.80
C ASP A 138 10.99 -7.42 15.11
N LYS A 139 11.91 -6.67 15.73
CA LYS A 139 13.30 -6.65 15.27
C LYS A 139 13.79 -8.08 15.41
N LYS A 140 13.77 -8.84 14.31
CA LYS A 140 14.62 -10.03 14.23
C LYS A 140 16.00 -9.54 14.63
N GLN A 141 16.53 -10.10 15.72
CA GLN A 141 17.95 -9.96 16.01
C GLN A 141 18.64 -10.60 14.81
N GLU A 142 18.90 -9.80 13.78
CA GLU A 142 19.90 -10.13 12.80
C GLU A 142 21.18 -10.28 13.60
N SER A 143 21.59 -11.52 13.84
CA SER A 143 22.93 -11.86 14.28
C SER A 143 23.91 -11.53 13.14
N ASN A 144 24.01 -10.27 12.77
CA ASN A 144 24.93 -9.79 11.76
C ASN A 144 26.25 -9.45 12.47
N ASN A 145 27.03 -10.50 12.72
CA ASN A 145 28.50 -10.42 12.71
C ASN A 145 29.02 -10.15 11.28
N GLU A 146 28.34 -9.29 10.51
CA GLU A 146 28.93 -8.71 9.30
C GLU A 146 29.61 -7.42 9.73
N SER A 147 30.94 -7.45 9.72
CA SER A 147 31.80 -6.29 9.93
C SER A 147 31.17 -5.02 9.37
N LYS A 148 31.01 -3.99 10.19
CA LYS A 148 30.60 -2.62 9.81
C LYS A 148 31.66 -2.02 8.88
N GLY A 149 31.77 -2.55 7.67
CA GLY A 149 32.84 -2.28 6.71
C GLY A 149 32.44 -1.21 5.70
N LEU A 150 33.42 -0.81 4.89
CA LEU A 150 33.33 0.18 3.81
C LEU A 150 32.08 0.02 2.91
N LYS A 151 31.60 -1.22 2.71
CA LYS A 151 30.36 -1.53 1.95
C LYS A 151 29.11 -0.89 2.55
N SER A 152 28.99 -0.86 3.87
CA SER A 152 27.86 -0.21 4.57
C SER A 152 27.93 1.32 4.41
N GLY A 153 29.14 1.89 4.52
CA GLY A 153 29.39 3.31 4.27
C GLY A 153 29.06 3.74 2.84
N VAL A 154 29.50 2.98 1.84
CA VAL A 154 29.16 3.21 0.42
C VAL A 154 27.66 3.11 0.19
N LYS A 155 26.98 2.09 0.75
CA LYS A 155 25.52 1.96 0.66
C LYS A 155 24.80 3.15 1.29
N GLY A 156 25.31 3.66 2.42
CA GLY A 156 24.80 4.87 3.07
C GLY A 156 24.95 6.12 2.20
N LEU A 157 26.10 6.30 1.56
CA LEU A 157 26.35 7.42 0.65
C LEU A 157 25.44 7.38 -0.59
N ILE A 158 25.27 6.22 -1.22
CA ILE A 158 24.36 6.09 -2.38
C ILE A 158 22.91 6.36 -1.95
N ARG A 159 22.49 5.87 -0.78
CA ARG A 159 21.17 6.19 -0.18
C ARG A 159 20.96 7.67 0.02
N SER A 160 21.95 8.38 0.53
CA SER A 160 21.87 9.83 0.74
C SER A 160 21.88 10.61 -0.57
N ALA A 161 22.62 10.15 -1.59
CA ALA A 161 22.75 10.86 -2.86
C ALA A 161 21.53 10.64 -3.78
N PHE A 162 20.92 9.46 -3.74
CA PHE A 162 19.83 9.07 -4.64
C PHE A 162 18.63 8.44 -3.90
N PRO A 163 18.03 9.15 -2.93
CA PRO A 163 16.97 8.59 -2.07
C PRO A 163 15.74 8.13 -2.86
N VAL A 164 15.30 8.92 -3.86
CA VAL A 164 14.13 8.60 -4.70
C VAL A 164 14.36 7.35 -5.55
N ALA A 165 15.54 7.22 -6.17
CA ALA A 165 15.87 6.07 -7.00
C ALA A 165 15.92 4.79 -6.17
N ILE A 166 16.48 4.86 -4.97
CA ILE A 166 16.55 3.71 -4.06
C ILE A 166 15.18 3.32 -3.53
N ALA A 167 14.36 4.27 -3.10
CA ALA A 167 12.99 4.00 -2.67
C ALA A 167 12.19 3.27 -3.77
N ARG A 168 12.34 3.70 -5.03
CA ARG A 168 11.71 3.03 -6.18
C ARG A 168 12.26 1.64 -6.44
N TYR A 169 13.57 1.45 -6.30
CA TYR A 169 14.19 0.14 -6.45
C TYR A 169 13.73 -0.85 -5.37
N GLU A 170 13.68 -0.41 -4.11
CA GLU A 170 13.18 -1.20 -2.98
C GLU A 170 11.69 -1.53 -3.17
N ASN A 171 10.90 -0.57 -3.64
CA ASN A 171 9.50 -0.80 -4.02
C ASN A 171 9.35 -1.86 -5.13
N LEU A 172 10.19 -1.80 -6.19
CA LEU A 172 10.18 -2.81 -7.25
C LEU A 172 10.50 -4.21 -6.72
N LYS A 173 11.50 -4.33 -5.82
CA LYS A 173 11.83 -5.59 -5.15
C LYS A 173 10.68 -6.11 -4.28
N GLY A 174 10.06 -5.24 -3.49
CA GLY A 174 8.88 -5.60 -2.68
C GLY A 174 7.71 -6.07 -3.53
N GLY A 175 7.54 -5.48 -4.72
CA GLY A 175 6.56 -5.90 -5.72
C GLY A 175 6.77 -7.32 -6.25
N GLN A 176 8.02 -7.80 -6.27
CA GLN A 176 8.38 -9.14 -6.77
C GLN A 176 8.31 -10.22 -5.68
N SER A 177 8.43 -9.85 -4.41
CA SER A 177 8.53 -10.80 -3.29
C SER A 177 7.29 -10.88 -2.39
N ASN A 178 6.30 -10.02 -2.61
CA ASN A 178 5.07 -10.00 -1.83
C ASN A 178 4.18 -11.25 -2.06
N SER A 179 3.20 -11.46 -1.19
CA SER A 179 2.30 -12.62 -1.24
C SER A 179 1.46 -12.69 -2.52
N ILE A 180 1.07 -11.55 -3.09
CA ILE A 180 0.33 -11.49 -4.36
C ILE A 180 1.21 -11.95 -5.53
N ALA A 181 2.49 -11.56 -5.54
CA ALA A 181 3.45 -11.98 -6.57
C ALA A 181 3.74 -13.47 -6.50
N LYS A 182 3.81 -14.03 -5.29
CA LYS A 182 4.01 -15.47 -5.08
C LYS A 182 2.85 -16.31 -5.60
N GLU A 183 1.62 -15.80 -5.50
CA GLU A 183 0.41 -16.52 -5.92
C GLU A 183 0.09 -16.31 -7.40
N PHE A 184 0.05 -15.05 -7.87
CA PHE A 184 -0.46 -14.71 -9.21
C PHE A 184 0.65 -14.36 -10.21
N GLY A 185 1.90 -14.19 -9.75
CA GLY A 185 3.00 -13.77 -10.61
C GLY A 185 2.82 -12.35 -11.17
N PRO A 186 3.23 -12.08 -12.43
CA PRO A 186 3.28 -10.73 -12.99
C PRO A 186 1.95 -10.22 -13.56
N LYS A 187 0.94 -11.08 -13.71
CA LYS A 187 -0.36 -10.73 -14.30
C LYS A 187 -1.49 -10.98 -13.31
N ALA A 188 -2.49 -10.10 -13.32
CA ALA A 188 -3.69 -10.33 -12.53
C ALA A 188 -4.41 -11.59 -13.04
N PRO A 189 -5.02 -12.39 -12.16
CA PRO A 189 -5.90 -13.48 -12.58
C PRO A 189 -7.06 -12.90 -13.43
N GLN A 190 -7.52 -13.69 -14.41
CA GLN A 190 -8.65 -13.31 -15.28
C GLN A 190 -9.98 -13.42 -14.54
#